data_AF-A0A8S3TKM2-F1
#
_entry.id   AF-A0A8S3TKM2-F1
#
_cell.length_a   1.000
_cell.length_b   1.000
_cell.length_c   1.000
_cell.angle_alpha   90.00
_cell.angle_beta   90.00
_cell.angle_gamma   90.00
#
_symmetry.space_group_name_H-M   'P 1'
#
loop_
_entity.id
_entity.type
_entity.pdbx_description
1 polymer ?
#
loop_
_entity_poly.entity_id
_entity_poly.type
_entity_poly.pdbx_seq_one_letter_code
_entity_poly.pdbx_strand_id
1 'polypeptide(L)'
;MASYRKNQQLKNIRVNLVTSDRLYWKLSFAILERELLVDIDRDRSGTCRRRSIRIMKRLRELFWCSDQDDRDGLTSYHLKNLLFHECERLPKDYQWSMEMMGERIIGMCEQLKVHLFTMHMTQFFNSSKNLFANKKDYRGLKLAARNLNQFLRCPERYLQ
;
A
#
# COMPACT_ATOMS: atom_id res chain seq x y z
N MET A 1 12.80 10.53 8.18
CA MET A 1 11.67 10.58 9.16
C MET A 1 10.89 9.27 9.23
N ALA A 2 10.49 8.63 8.12
CA ALA A 2 9.82 7.33 8.18
C ALA A 2 10.72 6.18 8.70
N SER A 3 11.99 6.11 8.31
CA SER A 3 12.93 5.11 8.84
C SER A 3 13.17 5.28 10.36
N TYR A 4 13.26 6.52 10.86
CA TYR A 4 13.31 6.80 12.31
C TYR A 4 12.02 6.37 13.02
N ARG A 5 10.84 6.71 12.48
CA ARG A 5 9.54 6.30 13.05
C ARG A 5 9.32 4.78 12.99
N LYS A 6 9.74 4.14 11.90
CA LYS A 6 9.78 2.68 11.75
C LYS A 6 10.64 2.07 12.85
N ASN A 7 11.85 2.56 13.06
CA ASN A 7 12.72 2.09 14.15
C ASN A 7 12.13 2.36 15.55
N GLN A 8 11.47 3.50 15.77
CA GLN A 8 10.80 3.80 17.04
C GLN A 8 9.60 2.87 17.30
N GLN A 9 8.79 2.57 16.27
CA GLN A 9 7.70 1.61 16.41
C GLN A 9 8.20 0.16 16.54
N LEU A 10 9.33 -0.16 15.90
CA LEU A 10 10.02 -1.44 16.12
C LEU A 10 10.58 -1.57 17.55
N LYS A 11 10.88 -0.47 18.24
CA LYS A 11 11.27 -0.53 19.67
C LYS A 11 10.08 -0.87 20.59
N ASN A 12 8.85 -0.58 20.17
CA ASN A 12 7.62 -0.86 20.92
C ASN A 12 6.92 -2.15 20.47
N ILE A 13 7.64 -3.08 19.82
CA ILE A 13 7.05 -4.35 19.34
C ILE A 13 6.48 -5.12 20.54
N ARG A 14 5.16 -5.11 20.68
CA ARG A 14 4.44 -6.22 21.30
C ARG A 14 4.39 -7.32 20.25
N VAL A 15 5.11 -8.42 20.49
CA VAL A 15 5.15 -9.57 19.58
C VAL A 15 3.73 -10.12 19.48
N ASN A 16 3.06 -9.87 18.36
CA ASN A 16 1.75 -10.44 18.08
C ASN A 16 1.97 -11.66 17.18
N LEU A 17 1.75 -12.84 17.73
CA LEU A 17 1.71 -14.07 16.96
C LEU A 17 0.27 -14.33 16.52
N VAL A 18 0.07 -14.55 15.23
CA VAL A 18 -1.22 -14.98 14.67
C VAL A 18 -1.09 -16.38 14.13
N THR A 19 -2.14 -17.19 14.31
CA THR A 19 -2.18 -18.53 13.72
C THR A 19 -2.35 -18.38 12.21
N SER A 20 -1.51 -19.04 11.44
CA SER A 20 -1.62 -19.02 9.96
C SER A 20 -2.21 -20.30 9.39
N ASP A 21 -2.13 -21.37 10.16
CA ASP A 21 -2.71 -22.69 9.92
C ASP A 21 -2.71 -23.40 11.29
N ARG A 22 -3.36 -24.57 11.41
CA ARG A 22 -3.52 -25.30 12.70
C ARG A 22 -2.19 -25.63 13.42
N LEU A 23 -1.05 -25.49 12.76
CA LEU A 23 0.26 -25.92 13.26
C LEU A 23 1.36 -24.83 13.31
N TYR A 24 1.11 -23.60 12.84
CA TYR A 24 2.16 -22.57 12.76
C TYR A 24 1.70 -21.17 13.17
N TRP A 25 2.57 -20.50 13.93
CA TRP A 25 2.48 -19.10 14.28
C TRP A 25 3.25 -18.25 13.26
N LYS A 26 2.65 -17.12 12.86
CA LYS A 26 3.33 -16.10 12.07
C LYS A 26 3.38 -14.80 12.85
N LEU A 27 4.49 -14.08 12.69
CA LEU A 27 4.62 -12.74 13.24
C LEU A 27 3.65 -11.80 12.52
N SER A 28 2.86 -11.07 13.30
CA SER A 28 1.93 -10.06 12.82
C SER A 28 2.41 -8.66 13.20
N PHE A 29 2.41 -7.78 12.20
CA PHE A 29 2.71 -6.35 12.38
C PHE A 29 1.44 -5.50 12.38
N ALA A 30 0.25 -6.11 12.47
CA ALA A 30 -1.03 -5.39 12.30
C ALA A 30 -1.20 -4.22 13.28
N ILE A 31 -0.76 -4.37 14.54
CA ILE A 31 -0.82 -3.30 15.54
C ILE A 31 0.11 -2.14 15.15
N LEU A 32 1.37 -2.43 14.82
CA LEU A 32 2.33 -1.41 14.41
C LEU A 32 1.87 -0.69 13.15
N GLU A 33 1.36 -1.41 12.16
CA GLU A 33 0.85 -0.82 10.93
C GLU A 33 -0.37 0.09 11.20
N ARG A 34 -1.23 -0.29 12.15
CA ARG A 34 -2.37 0.55 12.56
C ARG A 34 -1.87 1.82 13.23
N GLU A 35 -0.95 1.71 14.17
CA GLU A 35 -0.36 2.86 14.87
C GLU A 35 0.38 3.77 13.89
N LEU A 36 1.19 3.22 12.98
CA LEU A 36 1.88 3.97 11.93
C LEU A 36 0.89 4.77 11.08
N LEU A 37 -0.20 4.14 10.65
CA LEU A 37 -1.22 4.79 9.81
C LEU A 37 -1.99 5.86 10.59
N VAL A 38 -2.24 5.64 11.89
CA VAL A 38 -2.84 6.64 12.77
C VAL A 38 -1.88 7.83 12.95
N ASP A 39 -0.60 7.58 13.12
CA ASP A 39 0.38 8.64 13.40
C ASP A 39 0.93 9.32 12.14
N ILE A 40 0.58 8.83 10.96
CA ILE A 40 1.17 9.27 9.69
C ILE A 40 0.94 10.77 9.40
N ASP A 41 -0.17 11.32 9.90
CA ASP A 41 -0.57 12.72 9.74
C ASP A 41 -0.92 13.39 11.10
N ARG A 42 -0.64 12.75 12.26
CA ARG A 42 -1.15 13.19 13.59
C ARG A 42 -0.72 14.62 13.97
N ASP A 43 0.48 15.02 13.59
CA ASP A 43 1.04 16.35 13.95
C ASP A 43 1.12 17.30 12.73
N ARG A 44 0.51 16.93 11.60
CA ARG A 44 0.76 17.54 10.29
C ARG A 44 -0.57 17.91 9.63
N SER A 45 -1.18 18.98 10.11
CA SER A 45 -2.34 19.57 9.43
C SER A 45 -1.96 19.94 8.00
N GLY A 46 -2.74 19.47 7.01
CA GLY A 46 -2.52 19.81 5.60
C GLY A 46 -1.71 18.81 4.77
N THR A 47 -1.39 17.61 5.28
CA THR A 47 -0.82 16.54 4.46
C THR A 47 -1.89 15.62 3.85
N CYS A 48 -1.60 15.06 2.67
CA CYS A 48 -2.53 14.24 1.90
C CYS A 48 -2.34 12.72 2.10
N ARG A 49 -1.38 12.22 2.89
CA ARG A 49 -1.04 10.77 3.00
C ARG A 49 -2.25 9.87 3.25
N ARG A 50 -3.05 10.17 4.30
CA ARG A 50 -4.29 9.41 4.60
C ARG A 50 -5.36 9.55 3.52
N ARG A 51 -5.41 10.67 2.81
CA ARG A 51 -6.37 10.87 1.71
C ARG A 51 -5.91 10.11 0.46
N SER A 52 -4.60 10.09 0.20
CA SER A 52 -3.98 9.35 -0.89
C SER A 52 -4.30 7.87 -0.80
N ILE A 53 -4.10 7.25 0.36
CA ILE A 53 -4.42 5.81 0.53
C ILE A 53 -5.92 5.52 0.42
N ARG A 54 -6.80 6.45 0.84
CA ARG A 54 -8.26 6.30 0.67
C ARG A 54 -8.64 6.31 -0.81
N ILE A 55 -8.08 7.24 -1.59
CA ILE A 55 -8.30 7.30 -3.04
C ILE A 55 -7.76 6.03 -3.71
N MET A 56 -6.54 5.59 -3.38
CA MET A 56 -5.96 4.37 -3.95
C MET A 56 -6.83 3.13 -3.68
N LYS A 57 -7.41 3.01 -2.47
CA LYS A 57 -8.37 1.94 -2.16
C LYS A 57 -9.63 2.03 -3.02
N ARG A 58 -10.15 3.24 -3.19
CA ARG A 58 -11.32 3.46 -4.05
C ARG A 58 -11.05 3.14 -5.52
N LEU A 59 -9.89 3.53 -6.04
CA LEU A 59 -9.46 3.19 -7.40
C LEU A 59 -9.33 1.68 -7.59
N ARG A 60 -8.79 0.98 -6.59
CA ARG A 60 -8.74 -0.48 -6.59
C ARG A 60 -10.13 -1.09 -6.70
N GLU A 61 -11.05 -0.68 -5.84
CA GLU A 61 -12.43 -1.20 -5.79
C GLU A 61 -13.20 -0.93 -7.08
N LEU A 62 -13.04 0.24 -7.68
CA LEU A 62 -13.83 0.63 -8.85
C LEU A 62 -13.24 0.16 -10.18
N PHE A 63 -11.92 0.11 -10.30
CA PHE A 63 -11.26 0.03 -11.61
C PHE A 63 -10.25 -1.10 -11.72
N TRP A 64 -9.50 -1.43 -10.66
CA TRP A 64 -8.40 -2.39 -10.78
C TRP A 64 -8.80 -3.82 -10.43
N CYS A 65 -9.75 -3.98 -9.52
CA CYS A 65 -10.34 -5.26 -9.16
C CYS A 65 -11.81 -5.27 -9.60
N SER A 66 -12.29 -6.40 -10.12
CA SER A 66 -13.71 -6.59 -10.42
C SER A 66 -14.33 -7.48 -9.35
N ASP A 67 -15.51 -7.13 -8.85
CA ASP A 67 -16.26 -7.93 -7.87
C ASP A 67 -16.67 -9.32 -8.41
N GLN A 68 -16.58 -9.53 -9.72
CA GLN A 68 -16.93 -10.80 -10.37
C GLN A 68 -15.82 -11.85 -10.29
N ASP A 69 -14.60 -11.45 -9.97
CA ASP A 69 -13.46 -12.36 -9.88
C ASP A 69 -13.10 -12.52 -8.41
N ASP A 70 -13.69 -13.53 -7.75
CA ASP A 70 -13.45 -13.96 -6.34
C ASP A 70 -12.02 -14.49 -6.11
N ARG A 71 -11.07 -14.05 -6.93
CA ARG A 71 -9.67 -14.44 -6.91
C ARG A 71 -8.88 -13.36 -6.19
N ASP A 72 -8.41 -13.71 -4.99
CA ASP A 72 -7.49 -12.92 -4.18
C ASP A 72 -6.41 -12.26 -5.06
N GLY A 73 -6.45 -10.93 -5.16
CA GLY A 73 -5.59 -10.17 -6.06
C GLY A 73 -4.91 -9.03 -5.32
N LEU A 74 -4.94 -7.83 -5.91
CA LEU A 74 -4.52 -6.65 -5.19
C LEU A 74 -5.45 -6.44 -3.97
N THR A 75 -4.91 -6.20 -2.78
CA THR A 75 -5.68 -6.00 -1.54
C THR A 75 -5.41 -4.63 -0.94
N SER A 76 -6.24 -4.19 0.00
CA SER A 76 -5.96 -3.00 0.83
C SER A 76 -4.63 -3.11 1.58
N TYR A 77 -4.16 -4.33 1.87
CA TYR A 77 -2.89 -4.57 2.53
C TYR A 77 -1.69 -4.22 1.64
N HIS A 78 -1.76 -4.57 0.35
CA HIS A 78 -0.75 -4.18 -0.64
C HIS A 78 -0.65 -2.66 -0.78
N LEU A 79 -1.79 -1.97 -0.88
CA LEU A 79 -1.84 -0.51 -0.97
C LEU A 79 -1.30 0.18 0.28
N LYS A 80 -1.54 -0.39 1.47
CA LYS A 80 -1.00 0.13 2.73
C LYS A 80 0.53 0.04 2.75
N ASN A 81 1.10 -1.09 2.33
CA ASN A 81 2.55 -1.25 2.24
C ASN A 81 3.17 -0.28 1.22
N LEU A 82 2.51 -0.10 0.07
CA LEU A 82 2.91 0.91 -0.93
C LEU A 82 2.97 2.31 -0.33
N LEU A 83 1.93 2.76 0.41
CA LEU A 83 1.94 4.06 1.08
C LEU A 83 3.14 4.19 2.04
N PHE A 84 3.43 3.15 2.83
CA PHE A 84 4.54 3.20 3.77
C PHE A 84 5.90 3.33 3.08
N HIS A 85 6.14 2.57 2.02
CA HIS A 85 7.35 2.70 1.21
C HIS A 85 7.47 4.09 0.57
N GLU A 86 6.37 4.63 0.05
CA GLU A 86 6.35 5.97 -0.52
C GLU A 86 6.62 7.06 0.51
N CYS A 87 6.10 6.92 1.74
CA CYS A 87 6.40 7.83 2.84
C CYS A 87 7.85 7.71 3.33
N GLU A 88 8.48 6.55 3.13
CA GLU A 88 9.91 6.36 3.38
C GLU A 88 10.77 7.03 2.31
N ARG A 89 10.37 6.91 1.04
CA ARG A 89 11.01 7.58 -0.10
C ARG A 89 10.83 9.11 -0.05
N LEU A 90 9.68 9.59 0.43
CA LEU A 90 9.31 11.00 0.49
C LEU A 90 9.01 11.42 1.94
N PRO A 91 10.05 11.62 2.78
CA PRO A 91 9.87 11.76 4.21
C PRO A 91 9.36 13.13 4.66
N LYS A 92 9.40 14.16 3.81
CA LYS A 92 9.12 15.55 4.19
C LYS A 92 7.66 15.90 3.95
N ASP A 93 7.09 16.79 4.77
CA ASP A 93 5.65 17.09 4.71
C ASP A 93 5.21 17.87 3.50
N TYR A 94 6.01 18.82 3.04
CA TYR A 94 5.69 19.58 1.84
C TYR A 94 5.56 18.67 0.60
N GLN A 95 6.25 17.52 0.57
CA GLN A 95 6.12 16.53 -0.51
C GLN A 95 4.75 15.83 -0.50
N TRP A 96 4.02 15.95 0.61
CA TRP A 96 2.69 15.42 0.82
C TRP A 96 1.69 16.53 1.13
N SER A 97 1.93 17.78 0.74
CA SER A 97 0.93 18.84 0.91
C SER A 97 -0.35 18.48 0.13
N MET A 98 -1.48 19.13 0.46
CA MET A 98 -2.75 18.90 -0.25
C MET A 98 -2.66 19.22 -1.74
N GLU A 99 -1.86 20.22 -2.13
CA GLU A 99 -1.62 20.60 -3.53
C GLU A 99 -0.94 19.48 -4.31
N MET A 100 -0.05 18.72 -3.67
CA MET A 100 0.68 17.62 -4.28
C MET A 100 -0.16 16.34 -4.41
N MET A 101 -1.42 16.33 -3.95
CA MET A 101 -2.22 15.11 -3.86
C MET A 101 -2.35 14.39 -5.20
N GLY A 102 -2.63 15.12 -6.29
CA GLY A 102 -2.74 14.53 -7.63
C GLY A 102 -1.46 13.81 -8.03
N GLU A 103 -0.32 14.49 -7.91
CA GLU A 103 0.99 13.88 -8.18
C GLU A 103 1.29 12.69 -7.28
N ARG A 104 0.87 12.72 -6.00
CA ARG A 104 1.08 11.60 -5.08
C ARG A 104 0.25 10.38 -5.49
N ILE A 105 -1.00 10.57 -5.93
CA ILE A 105 -1.82 9.48 -6.45
C ILE A 105 -1.18 8.88 -7.70
N ILE A 106 -0.78 9.70 -8.67
CA ILE A 106 -0.15 9.22 -9.90
C ILE A 106 1.17 8.50 -9.59
N GLY A 107 2.03 9.09 -8.76
CA GLY A 107 3.29 8.46 -8.34
C GLY A 107 3.07 7.12 -7.64
N MET A 108 2.07 7.03 -6.75
CA MET A 108 1.70 5.74 -6.13
C MET A 108 1.21 4.72 -7.18
N CYS A 109 0.41 5.14 -8.16
CA CYS A 109 -0.03 4.27 -9.25
C CYS A 109 1.14 3.77 -10.11
N GLU A 110 2.11 4.62 -10.41
CA GLU A 110 3.31 4.25 -11.16
C GLU A 110 4.19 3.26 -10.40
N GLN A 111 4.41 3.49 -9.11
CA GLN A 111 5.15 2.54 -8.26
C GLN A 111 4.42 1.21 -8.14
N LEU A 112 3.09 1.23 -8.00
CA LEU A 112 2.29 0.02 -8.02
C LEU A 112 2.44 -0.75 -9.33
N LYS A 113 2.46 -0.06 -10.47
CA LYS A 113 2.71 -0.67 -11.79
C LYS A 113 4.06 -1.39 -11.81
N VAL A 114 5.12 -0.76 -11.29
CA VAL A 114 6.46 -1.39 -11.19
C VAL A 114 6.42 -2.65 -10.35
N HIS A 115 5.80 -2.60 -9.16
CA HIS A 115 5.68 -3.78 -8.29
C HIS A 115 4.87 -4.91 -8.92
N LEU A 116 3.78 -4.59 -9.62
CA LEU A 116 2.95 -5.57 -10.31
C LEU A 116 3.66 -6.19 -11.51
N PHE A 117 4.43 -5.40 -12.26
CA PHE A 117 5.20 -5.89 -13.40
C PHE A 117 6.34 -6.82 -12.96
N THR A 118 7.05 -6.44 -11.90
CA THR A 118 8.15 -7.23 -11.33
C THR A 118 7.67 -8.40 -10.47
N MET A 119 6.36 -8.49 -10.20
CA MET A 119 5.76 -9.46 -9.26
C MET A 119 6.46 -9.46 -7.89
N HIS A 120 6.89 -8.28 -7.45
CA HIS A 120 7.70 -8.12 -6.25
C HIS A 120 7.30 -6.87 -5.46
N MET A 121 6.82 -7.08 -4.24
CA MET A 121 6.57 -6.02 -3.25
C MET A 121 6.97 -6.52 -1.87
N THR A 122 8.00 -5.92 -1.28
CA THR A 122 8.42 -6.27 0.08
C THR A 122 7.41 -5.79 1.12
N GLN A 123 7.16 -6.59 2.15
CA GLN A 123 6.42 -6.14 3.32
C GLN A 123 7.22 -5.05 4.06
N PHE A 124 6.56 -3.96 4.46
CA PHE A 124 7.24 -2.77 5.00
C PHE A 124 8.06 -3.06 6.28
N PHE A 125 7.52 -3.88 7.18
CA PHE A 125 8.19 -4.27 8.44
C PHE A 125 9.03 -5.55 8.32
N ASN A 126 8.95 -6.27 7.19
CA ASN A 126 9.76 -7.46 6.92
C ASN A 126 10.20 -7.51 5.45
N SER A 127 11.40 -7.01 5.17
CA SER A 127 11.96 -6.97 3.83
C SER A 127 12.16 -8.34 3.20
N SER A 128 12.28 -9.42 3.98
CA SER A 128 12.43 -10.78 3.47
C SER A 128 11.13 -11.35 2.86
N LYS A 129 9.97 -10.72 3.11
CA LYS A 129 8.68 -11.23 2.67
C LYS A 129 8.18 -10.48 1.44
N ASN A 130 8.10 -11.17 0.30
CA ASN A 130 7.42 -10.67 -0.89
C ASN A 130 5.91 -10.93 -0.79
N LEU A 131 5.10 -9.87 -0.85
CA LEU A 131 3.64 -9.90 -0.78
C LEU A 131 2.99 -10.46 -2.06
N PHE A 132 3.69 -10.43 -3.20
CA PHE A 132 3.20 -10.96 -4.48
C PHE A 132 3.72 -12.37 -4.79
N ALA A 133 4.25 -13.08 -3.79
CA ALA A 133 4.82 -14.41 -4.00
C ALA A 133 3.76 -15.53 -4.18
N ASN A 134 2.53 -15.32 -3.71
CA ASN A 134 1.48 -16.34 -3.76
C ASN A 134 0.94 -16.53 -5.19
N LYS A 135 1.17 -17.71 -5.76
CA LYS A 135 0.75 -18.06 -7.13
C LYS A 135 -0.76 -18.00 -7.34
N LYS A 136 -1.56 -18.23 -6.30
CA LYS A 136 -3.04 -18.15 -6.39
C LYS A 136 -3.48 -16.75 -6.82
N ASP A 137 -2.70 -15.74 -6.44
CA ASP A 137 -3.07 -14.34 -6.63
C ASP A 137 -2.63 -13.79 -7.99
N TYR A 138 -1.83 -14.56 -8.75
CA TYR A 138 -1.19 -14.08 -9.97
C TYR A 138 -2.18 -13.63 -11.04
N ARG A 139 -3.33 -14.31 -11.17
CA ARG A 139 -4.36 -13.93 -12.13
C ARG A 139 -4.97 -12.57 -11.77
N GLY A 140 -5.36 -12.38 -10.51
CA GLY A 140 -5.90 -11.12 -10.01
C GLY A 140 -4.89 -9.98 -10.09
N LEU A 141 -3.61 -10.24 -9.75
CA LEU A 141 -2.53 -9.26 -9.85
C LEU A 141 -2.24 -8.84 -11.30
N LYS A 142 -2.23 -9.78 -12.26
CA LYS A 142 -2.07 -9.46 -13.68
C LYS A 142 -3.25 -8.65 -14.23
N LEU A 143 -4.48 -8.99 -13.83
CA LEU A 143 -5.67 -8.21 -14.20
C LEU A 143 -5.58 -6.78 -13.65
N ALA A 144 -5.23 -6.63 -12.37
CA ALA A 144 -5.01 -5.33 -11.75
C ALA A 144 -3.93 -4.53 -12.47
N ALA A 145 -2.83 -5.17 -12.88
CA ALA A 145 -1.76 -4.51 -13.65
C ALA A 145 -2.26 -3.99 -15.01
N ARG A 146 -3.09 -4.77 -15.71
CA ARG A 146 -3.69 -4.36 -16.98
C ARG A 146 -4.61 -3.16 -16.81
N ASN A 147 -5.52 -3.22 -15.83
CA ASN A 147 -6.48 -2.17 -15.57
C ASN A 147 -5.81 -0.88 -15.05
N LEU A 148 -4.77 -1.02 -14.22
CA LEU A 148 -3.94 0.09 -13.75
C LEU A 148 -3.23 0.78 -14.93
N ASN A 149 -2.69 0.02 -15.87
CA ASN A 149 -2.09 0.58 -17.08
C ASN A 149 -3.11 1.34 -17.94
N GLN A 150 -4.35 0.85 -18.02
CA GLN A 150 -5.42 1.54 -18.72
C GLN A 150 -5.80 2.85 -18.01
N PHE A 151 -5.92 2.82 -16.68
CA PHE A 151 -6.15 4.02 -15.86
C PHE A 151 -5.06 5.07 -16.08
N LEU A 152 -3.78 4.68 -16.01
CA LEU A 152 -2.65 5.59 -16.18
C LEU A 152 -2.55 6.23 -17.56
N ARG A 153 -3.17 5.65 -18.60
CA ARG A 153 -3.21 6.24 -19.95
C ARG A 153 -4.16 7.43 -20.06
N CYS A 154 -5.22 7.46 -19.27
CA CYS A 154 -6.19 8.56 -19.25
C CYS A 154 -6.89 8.62 -17.89
N PRO A 155 -6.22 9.14 -16.84
CA PRO A 155 -6.78 9.21 -15.50
C PRO A 155 -8.06 10.06 -15.41
N GLU A 156 -8.19 11.08 -16.27
CA GLU A 156 -9.29 12.05 -16.26
C GLU A 156 -10.65 11.37 -16.50
N ARG A 157 -10.66 10.30 -17.30
CA ARG A 157 -11.87 9.53 -17.62
C ARG A 157 -12.47 8.81 -16.40
N TYR A 158 -11.67 8.62 -15.35
CA TYR A 158 -12.04 7.85 -14.16
C TYR A 158 -12.33 8.74 -12.94
N LEU A 159 -12.16 10.06 -13.08
CA LEU A 159 -12.35 11.06 -12.04
C LEU A 159 -13.56 11.98 -12.31
N GLN A 160 -14.44 11.58 -13.22
CA GLN A 160 -15.71 12.27 -13.52
C GLN A 160 -16.81 11.91 -12.52
#